data_AF-A0AAW5Y8X6-F1
#
_entry.id   AF-A0AAW5Y8X6-F1
#
_cell.length_a   1.000
_cell.length_b   1.000
_cell.length_c   1.000
_cell.angle_alpha   90.00
_cell.angle_beta   90.00
_cell.angle_gamma   90.00
#
_symmetry.space_group_name_H-M   'P 1'
#
loop_
_entity.id
_entity.type
_entity.pdbx_description
1 polymer ?
#
loop_
_entity_poly.entity_id
_entity_poly.type
_entity_poly.pdbx_seq_one_letter_code
_entity_poly.pdbx_strand_id
1 'polypeptide(L)'
;MYSEKIISNKTWSWNKSLHGGANLTARQKRMIKEKAVADGLVPDVKVIKADGMRYGFADFKSAGLVVETKQLPERLWLLSDEEQFKWLDNAIGGRPEGMTWHHTEVPGKMELVPFGIHNITIHNGGRSAGMWADAPR
;
A
#
# COMPACT_ATOMS: atom_id res chain seq x y z
N MET A 1 17.10 -10.04 5.70
CA MET A 1 16.92 -10.07 4.22
C MET A 1 15.81 -9.10 3.76
N TYR A 2 15.64 -8.86 2.45
CA TYR A 2 14.63 -7.93 1.90
C TYR A 2 13.20 -8.22 2.38
N SER A 3 12.78 -9.49 2.38
CA SER A 3 11.46 -9.94 2.83
C SER A 3 11.17 -9.56 4.28
N GLU A 4 12.14 -9.70 5.19
CA GLU A 4 12.01 -9.27 6.59
C GLU A 4 11.69 -7.78 6.72
N LYS A 5 12.24 -6.94 5.83
CA LYS A 5 11.93 -5.49 5.83
C LYS A 5 10.49 -5.25 5.42
N ILE A 6 9.96 -6.02 4.46
CA ILE A 6 8.55 -5.94 4.08
C ILE A 6 7.65 -6.42 5.21
N ILE A 7 7.91 -7.62 5.73
CA ILE A 7 7.07 -8.28 6.76
C ILE A 7 7.09 -7.50 8.08
N SER A 8 8.19 -6.78 8.39
CA SER A 8 8.26 -5.92 9.57
C SER A 8 7.24 -4.79 9.59
N ASN A 9 6.63 -4.46 8.45
CA ASN A 9 5.66 -3.37 8.30
C ASN A 9 6.14 -2.01 8.85
N LYS A 10 7.45 -1.78 8.80
CA LYS A 10 8.11 -0.53 9.20
C LYS A 10 8.71 0.16 7.98
N THR A 11 8.96 1.46 8.12
CA THR A 11 9.68 2.21 7.10
C THR A 11 11.10 1.67 6.93
N TRP A 12 11.55 1.57 5.69
CA TRP A 12 12.87 1.08 5.35
C TRP A 12 13.32 1.68 4.02
N SER A 13 14.61 1.60 3.72
CA SER A 13 15.13 1.99 2.40
C SER A 13 16.22 1.04 1.96
N TRP A 14 16.39 0.88 0.65
CA TRP A 14 17.48 0.09 0.09
C TRP A 14 18.84 0.55 0.62
N ASN A 15 19.08 1.86 0.67
CA ASN A 15 20.40 2.40 0.98
C ASN A 15 20.78 2.25 2.45
N LYS A 16 19.82 2.39 3.38
CA LYS A 16 20.10 2.40 4.83
C LYS A 16 19.79 1.07 5.52
N SER A 17 18.82 0.32 5.02
CA SER A 17 18.27 -0.84 5.74
C SER A 17 18.81 -2.18 5.25
N LEU A 18 19.51 -2.20 4.11
CA LEU A 18 20.08 -3.41 3.52
C LEU A 18 21.57 -3.21 3.25
N HIS A 19 22.39 -4.14 3.72
CA HIS A 19 23.81 -4.13 3.46
C HIS A 19 24.08 -4.18 1.95
N GLY A 20 24.93 -3.27 1.44
CA GLY A 20 25.20 -3.11 0.01
C GLY A 20 24.04 -2.55 -0.82
N GLY A 21 22.89 -2.22 -0.21
CA GLY A 21 21.70 -1.82 -0.96
C GLY A 21 21.81 -0.48 -1.68
N ALA A 22 22.72 0.39 -1.24
CA ALA A 22 23.08 1.63 -1.94
C ALA A 22 23.74 1.39 -3.31
N ASN A 23 24.40 0.23 -3.49
CA ASN A 23 25.10 -0.13 -4.72
C ASN A 23 24.21 -0.90 -5.72
N LEU A 24 22.95 -1.15 -5.35
CA LEU A 24 22.02 -1.88 -6.21
C LEU A 24 21.37 -0.95 -7.26
N THR A 25 21.47 -1.37 -8.51
CA THR A 25 20.72 -0.79 -9.63
C THR A 25 19.21 -1.05 -9.49
N ALA A 26 18.40 -0.26 -10.20
CA ALA A 26 16.94 -0.48 -10.25
C ALA A 26 16.59 -1.90 -10.76
N ARG A 27 17.34 -2.42 -11.74
CA ARG A 27 17.17 -3.79 -12.26
C ARG A 27 17.42 -4.84 -11.18
N GLN A 28 18.50 -4.71 -10.41
CA GLN A 28 18.80 -5.65 -9.33
C GLN A 28 17.74 -5.59 -8.22
N LYS A 29 17.30 -4.40 -7.83
CA LYS A 29 16.20 -4.22 -6.86
C LYS A 29 14.93 -4.92 -7.33
N ARG A 30 14.60 -4.80 -8.62
CA ARG A 30 13.47 -5.51 -9.25
C ARG A 30 13.64 -7.03 -9.17
N MET A 31 14.80 -7.55 -9.55
CA MET A 31 15.08 -9.00 -9.49
C MET A 31 14.99 -9.56 -8.07
N ILE A 32 15.44 -8.81 -7.05
CA ILE A 32 15.31 -9.20 -5.64
C ILE A 32 13.83 -9.30 -5.25
N LYS A 33 13.01 -8.32 -5.64
CA LYS A 33 11.56 -8.35 -5.40
C LYS A 33 10.90 -9.55 -6.10
N GLU A 34 11.19 -9.74 -7.39
CA GLU A 34 10.64 -10.85 -8.20
C GLU A 34 11.01 -12.21 -7.60
N LYS A 35 12.28 -12.39 -7.17
CA LYS A 35 12.72 -13.63 -6.52
C LYS A 35 12.03 -13.86 -5.17
N ALA A 36 11.88 -12.81 -4.35
CA ALA A 36 11.19 -12.93 -3.07
C ALA A 36 9.71 -13.33 -3.23
N VAL A 37 9.05 -12.84 -4.28
CA VAL A 37 7.68 -13.26 -4.62
C VAL A 37 7.65 -14.71 -5.14
N ALA A 38 8.56 -15.07 -6.05
CA ALA A 38 8.66 -16.43 -6.60
C ALA A 38 8.95 -17.49 -5.51
N ASP A 39 9.68 -17.11 -4.47
CA ASP A 39 10.00 -17.95 -3.32
C ASP A 39 8.91 -17.96 -2.24
N GLY A 40 7.82 -17.22 -2.42
CA GLY A 40 6.74 -17.10 -1.43
C GLY A 40 7.12 -16.33 -0.17
N LEU A 41 8.25 -15.60 -0.18
CA LEU A 41 8.73 -14.82 0.97
C LEU A 41 8.03 -13.46 1.09
N VAL A 42 7.39 -13.00 0.01
CA VAL A 42 6.59 -11.77 -0.03
C VAL A 42 5.31 -12.07 -0.83
N PRO A 43 4.13 -11.63 -0.36
CA PRO A 43 2.88 -11.82 -1.08
C PRO A 43 2.93 -11.26 -2.51
N ASP A 44 2.32 -11.98 -3.46
CA ASP A 44 2.14 -11.50 -4.83
C ASP A 44 0.85 -10.67 -4.93
N VAL A 45 0.98 -9.35 -4.92
CA VAL A 45 -0.14 -8.43 -5.13
C VAL A 45 -0.22 -8.07 -6.61
N LYS A 46 -1.30 -8.50 -7.26
CA LYS A 46 -1.57 -8.13 -8.66
C LYS A 46 -1.99 -6.68 -8.75
N VAL A 47 -1.47 -5.99 -9.77
CA VAL A 47 -1.88 -4.63 -10.12
C VAL A 47 -2.62 -4.69 -11.45
N ILE A 48 -3.93 -4.48 -11.42
CA ILE A 48 -4.84 -4.60 -12.55
C ILE A 48 -4.82 -3.28 -13.33
N LYS A 49 -4.54 -3.35 -14.64
CA LYS A 49 -4.54 -2.18 -15.51
C LYS A 49 -5.94 -1.58 -15.60
N ALA A 50 -5.99 -0.25 -15.59
CA ALA A 50 -7.20 0.52 -15.78
C ALA A 50 -6.92 1.67 -16.75
N ASP A 51 -7.91 2.02 -17.56
CA ASP A 51 -7.76 3.06 -18.57
C ASP A 51 -7.48 4.41 -17.90
N GLY A 52 -6.55 5.17 -18.49
CA GLY A 52 -6.11 6.45 -17.95
C GLY A 52 -5.18 6.35 -16.71
N MET A 53 -4.92 5.15 -16.19
CA MET A 53 -4.06 4.94 -15.02
C MET A 53 -2.66 4.48 -15.40
N ARG A 54 -1.63 5.19 -14.94
CA ARG A 54 -0.22 4.87 -15.22
C ARG A 54 0.16 3.45 -14.76
N TYR A 55 -0.27 3.07 -13.56
CA TYR A 55 0.10 1.80 -12.94
C TYR A 55 -1.04 0.79 -12.95
N GLY A 56 -2.24 1.19 -12.51
CA GLY A 56 -3.38 0.30 -12.26
C GLY A 56 -3.67 0.12 -10.78
N PHE A 57 -4.71 -0.63 -10.42
CA PHE A 57 -5.18 -0.79 -9.04
C PHE A 57 -4.65 -2.08 -8.41
N ALA A 58 -4.22 -2.01 -7.14
CA ALA A 58 -3.69 -3.16 -6.43
C ALA A 58 -4.83 -4.01 -5.85
N ASP A 59 -4.82 -5.31 -6.15
CA ASP A 59 -5.79 -6.26 -5.60
C ASP A 59 -5.25 -6.94 -4.33
N PHE A 60 -5.22 -6.18 -3.24
CA PHE A 60 -4.82 -6.69 -1.92
C PHE A 60 -5.80 -7.74 -1.39
N LYS A 61 -7.07 -7.69 -1.82
CA LYS A 61 -8.11 -8.61 -1.37
C LYS A 61 -7.86 -10.03 -1.88
N SER A 62 -7.62 -10.20 -3.18
CA SER A 62 -7.31 -11.52 -3.74
C SER A 62 -5.98 -12.09 -3.24
N ALA A 63 -5.06 -11.22 -2.79
CA ALA A 63 -3.83 -11.63 -2.11
C ALA A 63 -4.04 -12.01 -0.63
N GLY A 64 -5.26 -11.91 -0.08
CA GLY A 64 -5.58 -12.26 1.30
C GLY A 64 -5.03 -11.27 2.34
N LEU A 65 -4.79 -10.02 1.94
CA LEU A 65 -4.11 -9.01 2.77
C LEU A 65 -5.06 -7.99 3.41
N VAL A 66 -6.32 -7.97 3.01
CA VAL A 66 -7.32 -7.05 3.56
C VAL A 66 -7.87 -7.61 4.88
N VAL A 67 -7.59 -6.91 5.98
CA VAL A 67 -8.03 -7.30 7.32
C VAL A 67 -9.40 -6.70 7.66
N GLU A 68 -9.67 -5.48 7.16
CA GLU A 68 -10.94 -4.78 7.37
C GLU A 68 -11.27 -3.94 6.13
N THR A 69 -12.56 -3.75 5.86
CA THR A 69 -13.04 -2.80 4.85
C THR A 69 -14.02 -1.84 5.49
N LYS A 70 -13.82 -0.53 5.28
CA LYS A 70 -14.74 0.51 5.77
C LYS A 70 -15.13 1.45 4.63
N GLN A 71 -16.33 2.00 4.75
CA GLN A 71 -16.79 3.09 3.89
C GLN A 71 -16.52 4.42 4.58
N LEU A 72 -15.62 5.22 4.02
CA LEU A 72 -15.31 6.57 4.46
C LEU A 72 -16.44 7.53 4.03
N PRO A 73 -17.03 8.29 4.96
CA PRO A 73 -18.03 9.32 4.64
C PRO A 73 -17.49 10.35 3.64
N GLU A 74 -18.33 10.77 2.70
CA GLU A 74 -17.98 11.70 1.62
C GLU A 74 -17.41 13.04 2.13
N ARG A 75 -17.95 13.55 3.24
CA ARG A 75 -17.44 14.76 3.92
C ARG A 75 -15.97 14.68 4.35
N LEU A 76 -15.36 13.49 4.36
CA LEU A 76 -13.97 13.25 4.73
C LEU A 76 -13.06 13.00 3.52
N TRP A 77 -13.61 12.81 2.32
CA TRP A 77 -12.83 12.34 1.15
C TRP A 77 -11.68 13.26 0.77
N LEU A 78 -11.88 14.58 0.91
CA LEU A 78 -10.90 15.59 0.56
C LEU A 78 -10.10 16.11 1.76
N LEU A 79 -10.23 15.48 2.93
CA LEU A 79 -9.40 15.79 4.09
C LEU A 79 -8.02 15.12 3.99
N SER A 80 -7.12 15.48 4.90
CA SER A 80 -5.80 14.86 4.99
C SER A 80 -5.88 13.36 5.30
N ASP A 81 -4.86 12.59 4.90
CA ASP A 81 -4.78 11.16 5.25
C ASP A 81 -4.81 10.96 6.78
N GLU A 82 -4.24 11.89 7.56
CA GLU A 82 -4.28 11.87 9.02
C GLU A 82 -5.72 11.93 9.55
N GLU A 83 -6.54 12.85 9.05
CA GLU A 83 -7.94 12.99 9.48
C GLU A 83 -8.80 11.80 9.06
N GLN A 84 -8.61 11.32 7.82
CA GLN A 84 -9.30 10.14 7.32
C GLN A 84 -8.94 8.91 8.15
N PHE A 85 -7.65 8.69 8.40
CA PHE A 85 -7.17 7.52 9.15
C PHE A 85 -7.61 7.62 10.61
N LYS A 86 -7.59 8.79 11.24
CA LYS A 86 -8.12 8.97 12.60
C LYS A 86 -9.58 8.55 12.72
N TRP A 87 -10.42 8.90 11.75
CA TRP A 87 -11.83 8.48 11.75
C TRP A 87 -11.96 6.95 11.62
N LEU A 88 -11.21 6.35 10.69
CA LEU A 88 -11.22 4.91 10.44
C LEU A 88 -10.67 4.12 11.64
N ASP A 89 -9.57 4.58 12.22
CA ASP A 89 -8.93 4.00 13.41
C ASP A 89 -9.93 3.99 14.57
N ASN A 90 -10.63 5.11 14.82
CA ASN A 90 -11.69 5.17 15.83
C ASN A 90 -12.84 4.17 15.55
N ALA A 91 -13.20 3.97 14.29
CA ALA A 91 -14.29 3.07 13.89
C ALA A 91 -13.98 1.58 14.12
N ILE A 92 -12.71 1.22 14.36
CA ILE A 92 -12.28 -0.16 14.61
C ILE A 92 -11.63 -0.35 15.99
N GLY A 93 -11.63 0.69 16.83
CA GLY A 93 -11.00 0.63 18.17
C GLY A 93 -9.49 0.85 18.18
N GLY A 94 -8.94 1.44 17.12
CA GLY A 94 -7.51 1.72 16.94
C GLY A 94 -6.90 0.89 15.81
N ARG A 95 -5.96 1.48 15.08
CA ARG A 95 -5.25 0.77 14.00
C ARG A 95 -4.22 -0.21 14.57
N PRO A 96 -4.27 -1.49 14.19
CA PRO A 96 -3.25 -2.45 14.57
C PRO A 96 -1.85 -2.01 14.12
N GLU A 97 -0.83 -2.33 14.92
CA GLU A 97 0.56 -2.01 14.59
C GLU A 97 0.96 -2.61 13.24
N GLY A 98 1.63 -1.82 12.40
CA GLY A 98 2.09 -2.26 11.09
C GLY A 98 1.01 -2.27 10.00
N MET A 99 -0.21 -1.79 10.26
CA MET A 99 -1.26 -1.65 9.24
C MET A 99 -1.36 -0.22 8.72
N THR A 100 -1.89 -0.08 7.51
CA THR A 100 -2.24 1.20 6.89
C THR A 100 -3.57 1.08 6.16
N TRP A 101 -4.28 2.19 6.05
CA TRP A 101 -5.44 2.26 5.19
C TRP A 101 -5.01 2.51 3.75
N HIS A 102 -5.56 1.71 2.85
CA HIS A 102 -5.40 1.81 1.41
C HIS A 102 -6.67 2.45 0.82
N HIS A 103 -6.49 3.55 0.10
CA HIS A 103 -7.56 4.17 -0.69
C HIS A 103 -7.75 3.39 -1.98
N THR A 104 -8.83 2.61 -2.08
CA THR A 104 -9.14 1.82 -3.29
C THR A 104 -9.62 2.72 -4.43
N GLU A 105 -9.78 2.13 -5.62
CA GLU A 105 -10.42 2.75 -6.78
C GLU A 105 -11.91 3.05 -6.57
N VAL A 106 -12.57 2.34 -5.66
CA VAL A 106 -13.99 2.50 -5.37
C VAL A 106 -14.19 3.69 -4.41
N PRO A 107 -15.03 4.69 -4.76
CA PRO A 107 -15.24 5.87 -3.92
C PRO A 107 -15.58 5.56 -2.48
N GLY A 108 -14.79 6.14 -1.56
CA GLY A 108 -14.90 5.97 -0.11
C GLY A 108 -14.56 4.57 0.42
N LYS A 109 -14.30 3.57 -0.41
CA LYS A 109 -13.93 2.24 0.07
C LYS A 109 -12.47 2.24 0.51
N MET A 110 -12.27 1.99 1.80
CA MET A 110 -10.98 1.92 2.47
C MET A 110 -10.68 0.48 2.88
N GLU A 111 -9.47 0.01 2.61
CA GLU A 111 -9.03 -1.34 3.00
C GLU A 111 -7.86 -1.25 3.99
N LEU A 112 -7.96 -1.93 5.12
CA LEU A 112 -6.87 -2.03 6.08
C LEU A 112 -5.94 -3.16 5.66
N VAL A 113 -4.68 -2.82 5.35
CA VAL A 113 -3.69 -3.75 4.81
C VAL A 113 -2.32 -3.58 5.51
N PRO A 114 -1.42 -4.57 5.47
CA PRO A 114 -0.08 -4.43 6.02
C PRO A 114 0.71 -3.32 5.30
N PHE A 115 1.35 -2.45 6.06
CA PHE A 115 2.07 -1.28 5.54
C PHE A 115 3.20 -1.68 4.59
N GLY A 116 3.96 -2.72 4.91
CA GLY A 116 5.16 -3.07 4.15
C GLY A 116 4.85 -3.48 2.71
N ILE A 117 3.84 -4.33 2.51
CA ILE A 117 3.43 -4.78 1.17
C ILE A 117 2.72 -3.67 0.39
N HIS A 118 1.93 -2.84 1.06
CA HIS A 118 1.34 -1.65 0.45
C HIS A 118 2.42 -0.69 -0.06
N ASN A 119 3.42 -0.40 0.77
CA ASN A 119 4.48 0.57 0.47
C ASN A 119 5.41 0.14 -0.68
N ILE A 120 5.51 -1.16 -0.99
CA ILE A 120 6.35 -1.67 -2.10
C ILE A 120 5.56 -2.04 -3.35
N THR A 121 4.24 -1.97 -3.29
CA THR A 121 3.35 -2.19 -4.43
C THR A 121 3.11 -0.84 -5.09
N ILE A 122 3.63 -0.63 -6.30
CA ILE A 122 3.40 0.62 -7.04
C ILE A 122 2.03 0.51 -7.71
N HIS A 123 1.10 1.39 -7.33
CA HIS A 123 -0.29 1.34 -7.79
C HIS A 123 -0.92 2.73 -7.81
N ASN A 124 -2.04 2.83 -8.50
CA ASN A 124 -3.02 3.90 -8.40
C ASN A 124 -4.08 3.51 -7.35
N GLY A 125 -4.85 4.48 -6.88
CA GLY A 125 -5.90 4.31 -5.88
C GLY A 125 -6.67 5.61 -5.70
N GLY A 126 -7.51 5.71 -4.66
CA GLY A 126 -8.39 6.86 -4.43
C GLY A 126 -7.68 8.20 -4.31
N ARG A 127 -6.39 8.22 -3.91
CA ARG A 127 -5.54 9.43 -3.84
C ARG A 127 -4.88 9.81 -5.17
N SER A 128 -5.03 9.01 -6.23
CA SER A 128 -4.45 9.35 -7.54
C SER A 128 -5.16 10.56 -8.16
N ALA A 129 -4.46 11.29 -9.03
CA ALA A 129 -5.02 12.47 -9.69
C ALA A 129 -6.35 12.15 -10.39
N GLY A 130 -7.38 12.96 -10.14
CA GLY A 130 -8.73 12.77 -10.68
C GLY A 130 -9.57 11.68 -9.99
N MET A 131 -9.08 11.05 -8.93
CA MET A 131 -9.84 10.06 -8.15
C MET A 131 -10.58 10.71 -6.97
N TRP A 132 -11.46 9.95 -6.35
CA TRP A 132 -12.43 10.44 -5.36
C TRP A 132 -11.80 11.11 -4.11
N ALA A 133 -10.56 10.77 -3.76
CA ALA A 133 -9.82 11.37 -2.65
C ALA A 133 -8.66 12.26 -3.13
N ASP A 134 -8.69 12.78 -4.35
CA ASP A 134 -7.65 13.65 -4.89
C ASP A 134 -7.67 15.05 -4.24
N ALA A 135 -7.21 15.12 -2.99
CA ALA A 135 -7.08 16.37 -2.25
C ALA A 135 -5.69 16.99 -2.46
N PRO A 136 -5.57 18.33 -2.33
CA PRO A 136 -4.27 19.01 -2.28
C PRO A 136 -3.33 18.39 -1.24
N ARG A 137 -2.03 18.37 -1.54
CA ARG A 137 -0.98 17.77 -0.70
C ARG A 137 0.13 18.76 -0.43
#